data_AF-A0A506U5R2-F1
#
_entry.id   AF-A0A506U5R2-F1
#
_cell.length_a   1.000
_cell.length_b   1.000
_cell.length_c   1.000
_cell.angle_alpha   90.00
_cell.angle_beta   90.00
_cell.angle_gamma   90.00
#
_symmetry.space_group_name_H-M   'P 1'
#
loop_
_entity.id
_entity.type
_entity.pdbx_description
1 polymer ?
#
loop_
_entity_poly.entity_id
_entity_poly.type
_entity_poly.pdbx_seq_one_letter_code
_entity_poly.pdbx_strand_id
1 'polypeptide(L)'
;MSGPRIIRIVCPHCQGRGYFADGVRCTVCAGSERISADDARAFAIDQRRAADANGPGELSWPQKRKCAAVAEQVFETLRELPPWRRHYAREQVR
;
A
#
# COMPACT_ATOMS: atom_id res chain seq x y z
N MET A 1 11.19 2.17 24.65
CA MET A 1 12.20 2.05 23.58
C MET A 1 11.50 2.30 22.25
N SER A 2 11.77 3.42 21.58
CA SER A 2 11.23 3.68 20.24
C SER A 2 11.88 2.72 19.26
N GLY A 3 11.07 1.88 18.60
CA GLY A 3 11.56 0.94 17.58
C GLY A 3 12.21 1.66 16.39
N PRO A 4 12.93 0.93 15.51
CA PRO A 4 13.56 1.51 14.34
C PRO A 4 12.50 2.16 13.43
N ARG A 5 12.70 3.43 13.09
CA ARG A 5 11.81 4.18 12.20
C ARG A 5 12.10 3.82 10.75
N ILE A 6 11.12 3.23 10.07
CA ILE A 6 11.24 2.91 8.65
C ILE A 6 11.01 4.19 7.84
N ILE A 7 12.02 4.63 7.11
CA ILE A 7 11.98 5.87 6.30
C ILE A 7 11.82 5.61 4.79
N ARG A 8 12.18 4.42 4.32
CA ARG A 8 12.08 4.02 2.90
C ARG A 8 11.84 2.52 2.77
N ILE A 9 10.99 2.13 1.83
CA ILE A 9 10.67 0.73 1.54
C ILE A 9 10.90 0.40 0.06
N VAL A 10 10.95 -0.89 -0.26
CA VAL A 10 10.91 -1.36 -1.65
C VAL A 10 9.61 -0.89 -2.30
N CYS A 11 9.68 -0.38 -3.52
CA CYS A 11 8.51 0.13 -4.22
C CYS A 11 7.46 -0.99 -4.38
N PRO A 12 6.27 -0.86 -3.79
CA PRO A 12 5.24 -1.89 -3.86
C PRO A 12 4.61 -2.01 -5.26
N HIS A 13 4.74 -0.98 -6.10
CA HIS A 13 4.18 -0.95 -7.46
C HIS A 13 4.98 -1.81 -8.44
N CYS A 14 6.32 -1.68 -8.44
CA CYS A 14 7.21 -2.46 -9.32
C CYS A 14 7.98 -3.56 -8.59
N GLN A 15 7.72 -3.77 -7.30
CA GLN A 15 8.40 -4.76 -6.46
C GLN A 15 9.93 -4.60 -6.45
N GLY A 16 10.42 -3.36 -6.52
CA GLY A 16 11.86 -3.07 -6.52
C GLY A 16 12.57 -3.21 -7.87
N ARG A 17 11.84 -3.42 -8.97
CA ARG A 17 12.47 -3.54 -10.30
C ARG A 17 12.81 -2.21 -10.96
N GLY A 18 12.21 -1.11 -10.51
CA GLY A 18 12.30 0.21 -11.15
C GLY A 18 11.52 0.33 -12.47
N TYR A 19 11.36 -0.77 -13.22
CA TYR A 19 10.70 -0.86 -14.52
C TYR A 19 9.75 -2.06 -14.57
N PHE A 20 8.78 -2.00 -15.47
CA PHE A 20 7.89 -3.11 -15.80
C PHE A 20 8.47 -4.00 -16.91
N ALA A 21 7.86 -5.16 -17.14
CA ALA A 21 8.35 -6.15 -18.10
C ALA A 21 8.37 -5.65 -19.56
N ASP A 22 7.55 -4.65 -19.87
CA ASP A 22 7.48 -3.94 -21.15
C ASP A 22 8.51 -2.82 -21.29
N GLY A 23 9.40 -2.65 -20.31
CA GLY A 23 10.41 -1.58 -20.29
C GLY A 23 9.86 -0.22 -19.84
N VAL A 24 8.58 -0.13 -19.47
CA VAL A 24 7.99 1.12 -18.98
C VAL A 24 8.52 1.43 -17.58
N ARG A 25 9.00 2.67 -17.39
CA ARG A 25 9.51 3.15 -16.10
C ARG A 25 8.37 3.21 -15.08
N CYS A 26 8.60 2.69 -13.88
CA CYS A 26 7.61 2.74 -12.80
C CYS A 26 7.31 4.21 -12.43
N THR A 27 6.06 4.62 -12.57
CA THR A 27 5.60 5.98 -12.28
C THR A 27 5.65 6.36 -10.80
N VAL A 28 5.67 5.36 -9.91
CA VAL A 28 5.66 5.56 -8.44
C VAL A 28 7.06 5.78 -7.89
N CYS A 29 8.04 4.97 -8.30
CA CYS A 29 9.43 5.13 -7.83
C CYS A 29 10.34 5.85 -8.83
N ALA A 30 9.85 6.16 -10.03
CA ALA A 30 10.65 6.73 -11.12
C ALA A 30 11.98 5.97 -11.33
N GLY A 31 11.96 4.64 -11.30
CA GLY A 31 13.18 3.83 -11.48
C GLY A 31 14.13 3.78 -10.27
N SER A 32 13.81 4.44 -9.15
CA SER A 32 14.64 4.39 -7.93
C SER A 32 14.49 3.11 -7.11
N GLU A 33 13.60 2.19 -7.50
CA GLU A 33 13.32 0.89 -6.87
C GLU A 33 12.75 0.96 -5.43
N ARG A 34 12.95 2.08 -4.74
CA ARG A 34 12.52 2.36 -3.37
C ARG A 34 11.84 3.70 -3.29
N ILE A 35 10.83 3.80 -2.43
CA ILE A 35 10.08 5.04 -2.15
C ILE A 35 10.17 5.40 -0.67
N SER A 36 9.86 6.65 -0.34
CA SER A 36 9.79 7.07 1.07
C SER A 36 8.62 6.40 1.79
N ALA A 37 8.68 6.36 3.12
CA ALA A 37 7.56 5.87 3.92
C ALA A 37 6.29 6.71 3.68
N ASP A 38 6.41 8.02 3.48
CA ASP A 38 5.28 8.91 3.20
C ASP A 38 4.65 8.62 1.84
N ASP A 39 5.47 8.47 0.79
CA ASP A 39 4.97 8.08 -0.54
C ASP A 39 4.31 6.70 -0.50
N ALA A 40 4.87 5.76 0.26
CA ALA A 40 4.29 4.44 0.44
C ALA A 40 2.91 4.51 1.10
N ARG A 41 2.75 5.30 2.16
CA ARG A 41 1.44 5.51 2.81
C ARG A 41 0.43 6.13 1.83
N ALA A 42 0.83 7.17 1.11
CA ALA A 42 -0.04 7.81 0.12
C ALA A 42 -0.47 6.82 -0.97
N PHE A 43 0.46 6.05 -1.51
CA PHE A 43 0.18 5.01 -2.50
C PHE A 43 -0.75 3.92 -1.95
N ALA A 44 -0.53 3.44 -0.72
CA ALA A 44 -1.38 2.44 -0.09
C ALA A 44 -2.82 2.93 0.12
N ILE A 45 -3.00 4.20 0.51
CA ILE A 45 -4.32 4.82 0.65
C ILE A 45 -5.03 4.90 -0.70
N ASP A 46 -4.31 5.27 -1.76
CA ASP A 46 -4.86 5.31 -3.12
C ASP A 46 -5.28 3.91 -3.60
N GLN A 47 -4.43 2.90 -3.40
CA GLN A 47 -4.77 1.49 -3.70
C GLN A 47 -6.00 1.01 -2.92
N ARG A 48 -6.13 1.43 -1.65
CA ARG A 48 -7.32 1.11 -0.86
C ARG A 48 -8.58 1.78 -1.43
N ARG A 49 -8.49 3.06 -1.78
CA ARG A 49 -9.60 3.78 -2.43
C ARG A 49 -9.99 3.14 -3.75
N ALA A 50 -9.02 2.73 -4.58
CA ALA A 50 -9.28 2.04 -5.83
C ALA A 50 -9.99 0.68 -5.62
N ALA A 51 -9.65 -0.02 -4.53
CA ALA A 51 -10.36 -1.24 -4.13
C ALA A 51 -11.82 -0.95 -3.70
N ASP A 52 -12.06 0.13 -2.96
CA ASP A 52 -13.37 0.50 -2.41
C ASP A 52 -14.30 1.24 -3.42
N ALA A 53 -13.76 1.98 -4.39
CA ALA A 53 -14.49 2.92 -5.27
C ALA A 53 -15.54 2.29 -6.21
N ASN A 54 -15.62 0.96 -6.31
CA ASN A 54 -16.47 0.28 -7.30
C ASN A 54 -17.67 -0.48 -6.68
N GLY A 55 -18.13 -0.07 -5.50
CA GLY A 55 -19.36 -0.53 -4.86
C GLY A 55 -19.35 -1.99 -4.35
N PRO A 56 -20.36 -2.40 -3.55
CA PRO A 56 -20.56 -3.77 -3.11
C PRO A 56 -21.15 -4.61 -4.27
N GLY A 57 -20.34 -4.82 -5.30
CA GLY A 57 -20.60 -5.77 -6.37
C GLY A 57 -19.76 -7.01 -6.11
N GLU A 58 -20.41 -8.05 -5.61
CA GLU A 58 -19.86 -9.39 -5.54
C GLU A 58 -19.67 -9.85 -7.00
N LEU A 59 -18.42 -9.84 -7.47
CA LEU A 59 -17.83 -10.74 -8.48
C LEU A 59 -16.57 -10.08 -9.08
N SER A 60 -15.43 -10.57 -8.57
CA SER A 60 -14.21 -10.88 -9.34
C SER A 60 -13.55 -9.76 -10.15
N TRP A 61 -12.70 -8.95 -9.49
CA TRP A 61 -11.52 -8.42 -10.17
C TRP A 61 -10.26 -8.80 -9.40
N PRO A 62 -9.40 -9.67 -9.95
CA PRO A 62 -8.06 -9.91 -9.42
C PRO A 62 -7.30 -8.62 -9.12
N GLN A 63 -7.56 -7.57 -9.91
CA GLN A 63 -7.04 -6.21 -9.71
C GLN A 63 -7.40 -5.65 -8.32
N LYS A 64 -8.67 -5.73 -7.88
CA LYS A 64 -9.13 -5.19 -6.59
C LYS A 64 -8.45 -5.90 -5.41
N ARG A 65 -8.36 -7.23 -5.47
CA ARG A 65 -7.64 -8.02 -4.45
C ARG A 65 -6.17 -7.65 -4.40
N LYS A 66 -5.54 -7.42 -5.56
CA LYS A 66 -4.16 -6.94 -5.64
C LYS A 66 -4.02 -5.55 -5.01
N CYS A 67 -4.90 -4.60 -5.32
CA CYS A 67 -4.86 -3.26 -4.72
C CYS A 67 -5.02 -3.30 -3.20
N ALA A 68 -6.00 -4.05 -2.69
CA ALA A 68 -6.19 -4.24 -1.25
C ALA A 68 -4.98 -4.92 -0.60
N ALA A 69 -4.45 -5.99 -1.20
CA ALA A 69 -3.27 -6.70 -0.68
C ALA A 69 -2.03 -5.80 -0.65
N VAL A 70 -1.82 -4.98 -1.69
CA VAL A 70 -0.73 -4.00 -1.75
C VAL A 70 -0.87 -2.97 -0.64
N ALA A 71 -2.08 -2.45 -0.42
CA ALA A 71 -2.34 -1.49 0.63
C ALA A 71 -2.03 -2.07 2.03
N GLU A 72 -2.44 -3.32 2.29
CA GLU A 72 -2.15 -4.04 3.53
C GLU A 72 -0.64 -4.31 3.70
N GLN A 73 0.02 -4.81 2.66
CA GLN A 73 1.45 -5.12 2.67
C GLN A 73 2.31 -3.89 3.00
N VAL A 74 1.92 -2.71 2.52
CA VAL A 74 2.66 -1.47 2.82
C VAL A 74 2.60 -1.15 4.31
N PHE A 75 1.41 -1.15 4.92
CA PHE A 75 1.27 -0.85 6.34
C PHE A 75 1.88 -1.93 7.24
N GLU A 76 1.83 -3.19 6.84
CA GLU A 76 2.57 -4.28 7.48
C GLU A 76 4.08 -4.05 7.43
N THR A 77 4.61 -3.68 6.25
CA THR A 77 6.04 -3.38 6.06
C THR A 77 6.46 -2.19 6.92
N LEU A 78 5.64 -1.15 7.00
CA LEU A 78 5.88 0.03 7.83
C LEU A 78 5.65 -0.25 9.33
N ARG A 79 5.06 -1.40 9.70
CA ARG A 79 4.64 -1.75 11.07
C ARG A 79 3.68 -0.73 11.67
N GLU A 80 2.74 -0.26 10.86
CA GLU A 80 1.77 0.76 11.22
C GLU A 80 0.34 0.23 11.08
N LEU A 81 -0.58 0.71 11.91
CA LEU A 81 -1.99 0.39 11.75
C LEU A 81 -2.57 1.20 10.57
N PRO A 82 -3.17 0.53 9.55
CA PRO A 82 -3.77 1.23 8.43
C PRO A 82 -4.89 2.18 8.90
N PRO A 83 -5.04 3.35 8.25
CA PRO A 83 -6.02 4.36 8.68
C PRO A 83 -7.47 3.85 8.61
N TRP A 84 -7.80 2.98 7.65
CA TRP A 84 -9.13 2.36 7.53
C TRP A 84 -9.45 1.34 8.63
N ARG A 85 -8.47 0.90 9.43
CA ARG A 85 -8.68 0.04 10.60
C ARG A 85 -8.72 0.80 11.93
N ARG A 86 -8.44 2.11 11.93
CA ARG A 86 -8.37 2.92 13.16
C ARG A 86 -9.71 3.06 13.88
N HIS A 87 -10.85 2.85 13.21
CA HIS A 87 -12.16 2.90 13.85
C HIS A 87 -12.40 1.70 14.78
N TYR A 88 -11.94 0.50 14.41
CA TYR A 88 -12.12 -0.73 15.21
C TYR A 88 -11.26 -0.78 16.49
N ALA A 89 -10.16 -0.04 16.54
CA ALA A 89 -9.26 -0.05 17.70
C ALA A 89 -9.81 0.72 18.92
N ARG A 90 -10.80 1.60 18.74
CA ARG A 90 -11.45 2.33 19.85
C ARG A 90 -12.59 1.56 20.52
N GLU A 91 -13.10 0.51 19.87
CA GLU A 91 -14.28 -0.25 20.34
C GLU A 91 -13.91 -1.52 21.14
N GLN A 92 -12.63 -1.91 21.22
CA GLN A 92 -12.17 -3.06 22.01
C GLN A 92 -11.74 -2.70 23.45
N VAL A 93 -11.97 -1.45 23.87
CA VAL A 93 -11.79 -1.01 25.26
C VAL A 93 -13.18 -0.64 25.80
N ARG A 94 -14.03 -1.64 26.00
CA ARG A 94 -15.23 -1.52 26.83
C ARG A 94 -15.58 -2.84 27.49
#